data_AF-A0A174R692-F1
#
_entry.id   AF-A0A174R692-F1
#
_cell.length_a   1.000
_cell.length_b   1.000
_cell.length_c   1.000
_cell.angle_alpha   90.00
_cell.angle_beta   90.00
_cell.angle_gamma   90.00
#
_symmetry.space_group_name_H-M   'P 1'
#
loop_
_entity.id
_entity.type
_entity.pdbx_description
1 polymer ?
#
loop_
_entity_poly.entity_id
_entity_poly.type
_entity_poly.pdbx_seq_one_letter_code
_entity_poly.pdbx_strand_id
1 'polypeptide(L)'
;MNNKQTKKATVDAINVMISHADKGPSGFWVEDHEGCGNPAVFPEFEEGLKRGRLVQKEHYFCPWNTAIMYGDGHGNINTGCYHSCSISKARYLTTEELKEVLARFKTRMENGDYDCVDHLSPLLTKDESRHIEDRILAEQHECERCERQKRQDRLKKAAALIAKYPDKKSLLAINYGEDTCVDEEGGLVFFNPDSRKDVVGAEKMSYDEYLDVQLASLGHAYRSGFANGIFNYLLEFKGQIEKVKPKHICFKRIFISGMYTDGTMFDDKEDHVWMDKSGFEEYNAGDSVSFGAEVYRYVKTGNGKLIDYGLRNPTGIQKIEAYELPSDDELIMQEVEQLICETCFLSEQCNRNYCTMDPKKKRLLKQEMFRVIKAQTDKETQV
;
A
#
# COMPACT_ATOMS: atom_id res chain seq x y z
N MET A 1 4.46 41.76 12.85
CA MET A 1 5.15 41.31 14.09
C MET A 1 6.42 42.12 14.27
N ASN A 2 6.80 42.46 15.50
CA ASN A 2 8.04 43.17 15.76
C ASN A 2 9.21 42.21 15.42
N ASN A 3 9.90 42.44 14.31
CA ASN A 3 11.00 41.58 13.81
C ASN A 3 12.04 41.28 14.93
N LYS A 4 12.20 42.21 15.88
CA LYS A 4 13.07 42.05 17.06
C LYS A 4 12.62 40.92 18.01
N GLN A 5 11.33 40.74 18.24
CA GLN A 5 10.80 39.70 19.14
C GLN A 5 10.91 38.31 18.52
N THR A 6 10.57 38.20 17.24
CA THR A 6 10.63 36.95 16.49
C THR A 6 12.07 36.49 16.25
N LYS A 7 13.01 37.41 15.98
CA LYS A 7 14.45 37.12 15.97
C LYS A 7 14.94 36.58 17.32
N LYS A 8 14.53 37.20 18.43
CA LYS A 8 14.88 36.72 19.78
C LYS A 8 14.37 35.30 20.02
N ALA A 9 13.11 35.01 19.72
CA ALA A 9 12.54 33.67 19.84
C ALA A 9 13.30 32.63 18.99
N THR A 10 13.74 33.04 17.80
CA THR A 10 14.59 32.20 16.94
C THR A 10 15.92 31.91 17.58
N VAL A 11 16.63 32.92 18.11
CA VAL A 11 17.92 32.73 18.80
C VAL A 11 17.77 31.78 19.98
N ASP A 12 16.74 31.95 20.80
CA ASP A 12 16.49 31.11 21.96
C ASP A 12 16.27 29.64 21.55
N ALA A 13 15.49 29.40 20.50
CA ALA A 13 15.29 28.07 19.95
C ALA A 13 16.58 27.48 19.35
N ILE A 14 17.37 28.26 18.61
CA ILE A 14 18.64 27.80 18.04
C ILE A 14 19.63 27.42 19.14
N ASN A 15 19.69 28.14 20.27
CA ASN A 15 20.53 27.77 21.40
C ASN A 15 20.14 26.38 21.96
N VAL A 16 18.84 26.07 22.05
CA VAL A 16 18.35 24.75 22.46
C VAL A 16 18.73 23.67 21.44
N MET A 17 18.62 23.95 20.14
CA MET A 17 19.05 23.01 19.09
C MET A 17 20.56 22.73 19.17
N ILE A 18 21.40 23.75 19.42
CA ILE A 18 22.84 23.59 19.59
C ILE A 18 23.17 22.72 20.82
N SER A 19 22.48 22.92 21.94
CA SER A 19 22.74 22.15 23.17
C SER A 19 22.31 20.68 23.05
N HIS A 20 21.39 20.38 22.13
CA HIS A 20 20.87 19.02 21.87
C HIS A 20 21.24 18.50 20.48
N ALA A 21 22.30 19.03 19.86
CA ALA A 21 22.71 18.61 18.52
C ALA A 21 23.09 17.13 18.42
N ASP A 22 23.39 16.46 19.54
CA ASP A 22 23.58 15.01 19.62
C ASP A 22 22.29 14.22 19.34
N LYS A 23 21.12 14.87 19.45
CA LYS A 23 19.80 14.31 19.12
C LYS A 23 19.41 14.51 17.65
N GLY A 24 20.30 15.08 16.84
CA GLY A 24 20.06 15.39 15.43
C GLY A 24 19.40 16.76 15.23
N PRO A 25 19.13 17.15 13.97
CA PRO A 25 18.52 18.44 13.66
C PRO A 25 17.07 18.49 14.16
N SER A 26 16.59 19.71 14.44
CA SER A 26 15.18 20.00 14.68
C SER A 26 14.76 21.21 13.88
N GLY A 27 13.54 21.18 13.35
CA GLY A 27 12.84 22.34 12.82
C GLY A 27 11.93 22.98 13.87
N PHE A 28 10.93 23.73 13.41
CA PHE A 28 10.11 24.61 14.25
C PHE A 28 8.63 24.21 14.32
N TRP A 29 8.21 23.13 13.66
CA TRP A 29 6.80 22.77 13.64
C TRP A 29 6.56 21.27 13.48
N VAL A 30 5.43 20.81 14.02
CA VAL A 30 4.82 19.50 13.76
C VAL A 30 3.30 19.65 13.68
N GLU A 31 2.65 18.87 12.82
CA GLU A 31 1.20 18.76 12.72
C GLU A 31 0.86 17.36 12.20
N ASP A 32 -0.08 16.68 12.86
CA ASP A 32 -0.65 15.39 12.42
C ASP A 32 0.35 14.40 11.81
N HIS A 33 1.27 13.89 12.63
CA HIS A 33 2.31 12.93 12.23
C HIS A 33 3.33 13.45 11.21
N GLU A 34 3.23 14.72 10.79
CA GLU A 34 4.13 15.41 9.89
C GLU A 34 4.89 16.54 10.58
N GLY A 35 5.93 17.03 9.90
CA GLY A 35 6.68 18.21 10.29
C GLY A 35 8.18 17.96 10.41
N CYS A 36 8.89 19.01 10.79
CA CYS A 36 10.34 19.01 10.93
C CYS A 36 10.82 19.10 12.38
N GLY A 37 9.91 19.28 13.34
CA GLY A 37 10.25 19.32 14.75
C GLY A 37 10.71 17.97 15.30
N ASN A 38 11.77 17.98 16.10
CA ASN A 38 12.31 16.79 16.76
C ASN A 38 11.93 16.79 18.26
N PRO A 39 11.08 15.86 18.74
CA PRO A 39 10.69 15.78 20.15
C PRO A 39 11.85 15.56 21.14
N ALA A 40 12.97 15.00 20.67
CA ALA A 40 14.17 14.84 21.50
C ALA A 40 14.91 16.17 21.74
N VAL A 41 14.63 17.20 20.94
CA VAL A 41 15.16 18.57 21.10
C VAL A 41 14.12 19.49 21.74
N PHE A 42 12.85 19.37 21.33
CA PHE A 42 11.72 20.14 21.85
C PHE A 42 10.58 19.19 22.25
N PRO A 43 10.51 18.79 23.54
CA PRO A 43 9.52 17.82 24.02
C PRO A 43 8.06 18.17 23.72
N GLU A 44 7.73 19.46 23.56
CA GLU A 44 6.39 19.92 23.20
C GLU A 44 5.92 19.41 21.82
N PHE A 45 6.82 19.02 20.92
CA PHE A 45 6.45 18.43 19.63
C PHE A 45 5.87 17.01 19.78
N GLU A 46 6.13 16.32 20.89
CA GLU A 46 5.52 15.03 21.20
C GLU A 46 3.98 15.13 21.24
N GLU A 47 3.45 16.24 21.76
CA GLU A 47 2.00 16.46 21.84
C GLU A 47 1.38 16.72 20.47
N GLY A 48 2.09 17.45 19.59
CA GLY A 48 1.62 17.74 18.23
C GLY A 48 1.58 16.50 17.35
N LEU A 49 2.60 15.63 17.47
CA LEU A 49 2.65 14.34 16.77
C LEU A 49 1.57 13.36 17.24
N LYS A 50 1.16 13.40 18.53
CA LYS A 50 0.16 12.49 19.09
C LYS A 50 -1.29 12.91 18.90
N ARG A 51 -1.57 14.22 18.81
CA ARG A 51 -2.93 14.76 18.92
C ARG A 51 -3.42 15.52 17.68
N GLY A 52 -2.70 15.45 16.56
CA GLY A 52 -3.09 16.10 15.31
C GLY A 52 -3.20 17.63 15.43
N ARG A 53 -2.58 18.23 16.45
CA ARG A 53 -2.63 19.68 16.70
C ARG A 53 -1.33 20.30 16.22
N LEU A 54 -1.42 21.34 15.39
CA LEU A 54 -0.26 22.14 15.00
C LEU A 54 0.46 22.69 16.25
N VAL A 55 1.71 22.26 16.44
CA VAL A 55 2.64 22.85 17.39
C VAL A 55 3.71 23.54 16.57
N GLN A 56 3.70 24.87 16.56
CA GLN A 56 4.63 25.70 15.82
C GLN A 56 5.32 26.68 16.76
N LYS A 57 6.65 26.68 16.75
CA LYS A 57 7.48 27.65 17.48
C LYS A 57 7.58 28.93 16.65
N GLU A 58 7.44 30.08 17.32
CA GLU A 58 7.68 31.38 16.69
C GLU A 58 9.15 31.47 16.27
N HIS A 59 9.39 31.81 15.00
CA HIS A 59 10.73 31.97 14.43
C HIS A 59 10.69 32.93 13.23
N TYR A 60 11.84 33.54 12.94
CA TYR A 60 12.02 34.53 11.87
C TYR A 60 12.32 33.81 10.56
N PHE A 61 13.43 33.08 10.53
CA PHE A 61 13.78 32.16 9.46
C PHE A 61 14.22 30.82 10.04
N CYS A 62 14.13 29.79 9.21
CA CYS A 62 14.58 28.45 9.54
C CYS A 62 15.96 28.19 8.91
N PRO A 63 16.96 27.69 9.67
CA PRO A 63 18.28 27.37 9.13
C PRO A 63 18.21 26.28 8.06
N TRP A 64 17.17 25.45 8.10
CA TRP A 64 16.94 24.37 7.15
C TRP A 64 16.10 24.78 5.95
N ASN A 65 15.74 26.06 5.81
CA ASN A 65 15.15 26.50 4.55
C ASN A 65 16.18 26.29 3.43
N THR A 66 15.77 25.66 2.33
CA THR A 66 16.66 25.30 1.22
C THR A 66 17.45 26.50 0.67
N ALA A 67 16.83 27.69 0.59
CA ALA A 67 17.47 28.92 0.13
C ALA A 67 18.50 29.46 1.14
N ILE A 68 18.27 29.27 2.43
CA ILE A 68 19.24 29.64 3.47
C ILE A 68 20.40 28.65 3.48
N MET A 69 20.07 27.35 3.38
CA MET A 69 21.06 26.29 3.53
C MET A 69 22.07 26.29 2.36
N TYR A 70 21.58 26.45 1.13
CA TYR A 70 22.40 26.38 -0.09
C TYR A 70 22.62 27.71 -0.81
N GLY A 71 21.92 28.78 -0.42
CA GLY A 71 22.06 30.12 -1.01
C GLY A 71 21.26 30.33 -2.31
N ASP A 72 21.64 31.37 -3.05
CA ASP A 72 20.99 31.81 -4.28
C ASP A 72 20.81 30.68 -5.32
N GLY A 73 19.65 30.67 -5.97
CA GLY A 73 19.29 29.66 -6.97
C GLY A 73 18.66 28.38 -6.40
N HIS A 74 18.54 28.27 -5.08
CA HIS A 74 17.95 27.11 -4.40
C HIS A 74 16.71 27.49 -3.58
N GLY A 75 15.64 26.69 -3.68
CA GLY A 75 14.44 26.85 -2.85
C GLY A 75 13.73 28.20 -2.96
N ASN A 76 12.81 28.47 -2.04
CA ASN A 76 12.15 29.77 -1.92
C ASN A 76 11.99 30.18 -0.45
N ILE A 77 12.70 31.23 -0.05
CA ILE A 77 12.70 31.76 1.32
C ILE A 77 11.30 32.27 1.76
N ASN A 78 10.46 32.71 0.81
CA ASN A 78 9.14 33.26 1.09
C ASN A 78 8.06 32.18 1.30
N THR A 79 8.34 30.92 0.95
CA THR A 79 7.34 29.84 1.02
C THR A 79 7.25 29.15 2.39
N GLY A 80 7.87 29.74 3.42
CA GLY A 80 7.81 29.24 4.80
C GLY A 80 8.51 27.88 4.99
N CYS A 81 8.36 27.32 6.20
CA CYS A 81 9.02 26.07 6.60
C CYS A 81 8.45 24.80 5.96
N TYR A 82 7.30 24.88 5.30
CA TYR A 82 6.61 23.71 4.74
C TYR A 82 7.13 23.37 3.33
N HIS A 83 7.20 24.36 2.44
CA HIS A 83 7.44 24.12 1.01
C HIS A 83 8.93 24.09 0.59
N SER A 84 9.84 24.60 1.43
CA SER A 84 11.28 24.68 1.11
C SER A 84 12.14 24.19 2.27
N CYS A 85 11.84 23.02 2.83
CA CYS A 85 12.59 22.45 3.95
C CYS A 85 13.61 21.39 3.51
N SER A 86 14.87 21.58 3.87
CA SER A 86 15.97 20.63 3.64
C SER A 86 16.47 19.96 4.92
N ILE A 87 15.64 19.87 5.97
CA ILE A 87 16.04 19.24 7.23
C ILE A 87 16.42 17.76 7.06
N SER A 88 15.82 17.07 6.09
CA SER A 88 16.17 15.69 5.74
C SER A 88 17.60 15.55 5.23
N LYS A 89 18.20 16.64 4.73
CA LYS A 89 19.62 16.70 4.36
C LYS A 89 20.49 17.07 5.55
N ALA A 90 20.01 17.92 6.46
CA ALA A 90 20.72 18.28 7.69
C ALA A 90 20.97 17.06 8.62
N ARG A 91 20.16 15.99 8.52
CA ARG A 91 20.37 14.73 9.27
C ARG A 91 21.71 14.05 8.97
N TYR A 92 22.33 14.39 7.84
CA TYR A 92 23.64 13.86 7.44
C TYR A 92 24.80 14.67 7.98
N LEU A 93 24.59 15.77 8.71
CA LEU A 93 25.66 16.49 9.40
C LEU A 93 26.08 15.73 10.67
N THR A 94 27.36 15.77 11.04
CA THR A 94 27.79 15.29 12.36
C THR A 94 27.25 16.20 13.45
N THR A 95 27.32 15.78 14.71
CA THR A 95 26.97 16.62 15.85
C THR A 95 27.79 17.92 15.86
N GLU A 96 29.07 17.87 15.52
CA GLU A 96 29.97 19.04 15.43
C GLU A 96 29.58 19.94 14.27
N GLU A 97 29.43 19.41 13.05
CA GLU A 97 29.02 20.18 11.88
C GLU A 97 27.64 20.85 12.11
N LEU A 98 26.71 20.13 12.74
CA LEU A 98 25.39 20.65 13.08
C LEU A 98 25.48 21.84 14.04
N LYS A 99 26.33 21.76 15.08
CA LYS A 99 26.57 22.87 16.01
C LYS A 99 27.19 24.07 15.31
N GLU A 100 28.17 23.85 14.43
CA GLU A 100 28.84 24.91 13.68
C GLU A 100 27.89 25.63 12.72
N VAL A 101 27.07 24.87 11.98
CA VAL A 101 26.06 25.40 11.06
C VAL A 101 25.00 26.23 11.82
N LEU A 102 24.49 25.72 12.95
CA LEU A 102 23.52 26.44 13.77
C LEU A 102 24.12 27.69 14.41
N ALA A 103 25.36 27.63 14.90
CA ALA A 103 26.06 28.78 15.46
C ALA A 103 26.28 29.86 14.38
N ARG A 104 26.69 29.45 13.17
CA ARG A 104 26.83 30.34 12.01
C ARG A 104 25.51 31.00 11.65
N PHE A 105 24.42 30.23 11.59
CA PHE A 105 23.09 30.76 11.32
C PHE A 105 22.69 31.83 12.34
N LYS A 106 22.87 31.53 13.63
CA LYS A 106 22.62 32.47 14.72
C LYS A 106 23.41 33.77 14.54
N THR A 107 24.73 33.67 14.34
CA THR A 107 25.60 34.85 14.17
C THR A 107 25.17 35.71 12.97
N ARG A 108 24.89 35.08 11.81
CA ARG A 108 24.42 35.80 10.62
C ARG A 108 23.07 36.50 10.87
N MET A 109 22.17 35.85 11.59
CA MET A 109 20.87 36.44 11.94
C MET A 109 21.01 37.62 12.92
N GLU A 110 21.89 37.52 13.91
CA GLU A 110 22.19 38.60 14.86
C GLU A 110 22.86 39.81 14.16
N ASN A 111 23.67 39.57 13.13
CA ASN A 111 24.31 40.60 12.31
C ASN A 111 23.38 41.27 11.29
N GLY A 112 22.20 40.68 11.04
CA GLY A 112 21.22 41.21 10.08
C GLY A 112 21.41 40.71 8.64
N ASP A 113 22.21 39.66 8.42
CA ASP A 113 22.52 39.13 7.07
C ASP A 113 21.26 38.64 6.32
N TYR A 114 20.18 38.32 7.04
CA TYR A 114 18.91 37.87 6.46
C TYR A 114 17.86 38.98 6.35
N ASP A 115 18.20 40.24 6.66
CA ASP A 115 17.26 41.37 6.56
C ASP A 115 17.03 41.82 5.10
N CYS A 116 17.94 41.45 4.19
CA CYS A 116 17.80 41.63 2.75
C CYS A 116 17.88 40.25 2.07
N VAL A 117 16.75 39.77 1.54
CA VAL A 117 16.61 38.40 0.99
C VAL A 117 16.87 38.32 -0.52
N ASP A 118 17.34 39.41 -1.14
CA ASP A 118 17.61 39.46 -2.58
C ASP A 118 18.86 38.65 -2.97
N HIS A 119 19.80 38.51 -2.03
CA HIS A 119 21.01 37.71 -2.18
C HIS A 119 21.33 36.96 -0.89
N LEU A 120 21.24 35.63 -0.93
CA LEU A 120 21.51 34.74 0.18
C LEU A 120 22.83 34.00 -0.05
N SER A 121 23.81 34.32 0.79
CA SER A 121 25.03 33.52 0.88
C SER A 121 24.71 32.15 1.52
N PRO A 122 25.22 31.03 0.97
CA PRO A 122 24.97 29.71 1.52
C PRO A 122 25.32 29.64 3.00
N LEU A 123 24.42 29.07 3.82
CA LEU A 123 24.71 28.80 5.21
C LEU A 123 25.76 27.70 5.32
N LEU A 124 25.65 26.63 4.53
CA LEU A 124 26.65 25.56 4.48
C LEU A 124 27.94 26.03 3.81
N THR A 125 29.07 25.51 4.29
CA THR A 125 30.33 25.59 3.54
C THR A 125 30.32 24.60 2.37
N LYS A 126 31.23 24.79 1.42
CA LYS A 126 31.40 23.85 0.30
C LYS A 126 31.76 22.44 0.77
N ASP A 127 32.51 22.33 1.87
CA ASP A 127 32.92 21.03 2.41
C ASP A 127 31.78 20.36 3.17
N GLU A 128 30.99 21.09 3.96
CA GLU A 128 29.79 20.56 4.62
C GLU A 128 28.75 20.08 3.60
N SER A 129 28.51 20.84 2.53
CA SER A 129 27.60 20.43 1.45
C SER A 129 28.08 19.14 0.78
N ARG A 130 29.39 19.03 0.51
CA ARG A 130 29.99 17.82 -0.07
C ARG A 130 29.87 16.63 0.88
N HIS A 131 30.13 16.82 2.18
CA HIS A 131 29.98 15.75 3.17
C HIS A 131 28.56 15.21 3.26
N ILE A 132 27.53 16.09 3.17
CA ILE A 132 26.13 15.66 3.11
C ILE A 132 25.91 14.77 1.89
N GLU A 133 26.35 15.20 0.71
CA GLU A 133 26.20 14.44 -0.55
C GLU A 133 26.92 13.09 -0.49
N ASP A 134 28.16 13.08 -0.02
CA ASP A 134 28.97 11.86 0.10
C ASP A 134 28.32 10.84 1.07
N ARG A 135 27.74 11.31 2.18
CA ARG A 135 27.05 10.44 3.16
C ARG A 135 25.73 9.90 2.61
N ILE A 136 24.99 10.70 1.82
CA ILE A 136 23.79 10.23 1.11
C ILE A 136 24.14 9.13 0.13
N LEU A 137 25.19 9.33 -0.67
CA LEU A 137 25.66 8.34 -1.64
C LEU A 137 26.15 7.06 -0.93
N ALA A 138 26.88 7.20 0.17
CA ALA A 138 27.33 6.06 0.97
C ALA A 138 26.16 5.24 1.54
N GLU A 139 25.13 5.89 2.10
CA GLU A 139 23.93 5.22 2.60
C GLU A 139 23.17 4.50 1.48
N GLN A 140 23.04 5.13 0.30
CA GLN A 140 22.41 4.50 -0.87
C GLN A 140 23.16 3.25 -1.30
N HIS A 141 24.49 3.31 -1.42
CA HIS A 141 25.31 2.16 -1.75
C HIS A 141 25.24 1.04 -0.70
N GLU A 142 25.16 1.39 0.58
CA GLU A 142 24.99 0.42 1.66
C GLU A 142 23.61 -0.26 1.60
N CYS A 143 22.55 0.50 1.34
CA CYS A 143 21.20 -0.02 1.15
C CYS A 143 21.15 -1.00 -0.04
N GLU A 144 21.69 -0.61 -1.20
CA GLU A 144 21.78 -1.47 -2.38
C GLU A 144 22.57 -2.76 -2.11
N ARG A 145 23.67 -2.66 -1.35
CA ARG A 145 24.46 -3.81 -0.93
C ARG A 145 23.66 -4.74 -0.02
N CYS A 146 22.92 -4.19 0.95
CA CYS A 146 22.06 -4.94 1.86
C CYS A 146 20.96 -5.67 1.09
N GLU A 147 20.25 -4.98 0.19
CA GLU A 147 19.20 -5.59 -0.64
C GLU A 147 19.76 -6.68 -1.58
N ARG A 148 20.96 -6.47 -2.14
CA ARG A 148 21.64 -7.50 -2.94
C ARG A 148 21.96 -8.74 -2.09
N GLN A 149 22.40 -8.56 -0.85
CA GLN A 149 22.68 -9.67 0.07
C GLN A 149 21.39 -10.44 0.42
N LYS A 150 20.32 -9.73 0.81
CA LYS A 150 19.00 -10.33 1.06
C LYS A 150 18.53 -11.14 -0.15
N ARG A 151 18.62 -10.57 -1.35
CA ARG A 151 18.24 -11.25 -2.61
C ARG A 151 19.06 -12.53 -2.83
N GLN A 152 20.37 -12.50 -2.57
CA GLN A 152 21.21 -13.70 -2.68
C GLN A 152 20.83 -14.77 -1.67
N ASP A 153 20.51 -14.40 -0.44
CA ASP A 153 20.12 -15.35 0.59
C ASP A 153 18.72 -15.94 0.32
N ARG A 154 17.78 -15.14 -0.21
CA ARG A 154 16.50 -15.62 -0.73
C ARG A 154 16.70 -16.63 -1.87
N LEU A 155 17.56 -16.33 -2.84
CA LEU A 155 17.91 -17.25 -3.94
C LEU A 155 18.49 -18.58 -3.45
N LYS A 156 19.34 -18.56 -2.42
CA LYS A 156 19.90 -19.79 -1.82
C LYS A 156 18.82 -20.61 -1.13
N LYS A 157 17.94 -19.98 -0.33
CA LYS A 157 16.86 -20.67 0.38
C LYS A 157 15.83 -21.26 -0.58
N ALA A 158 15.45 -20.52 -1.63
CA ALA A 158 14.48 -20.94 -2.62
C ALA A 158 15.03 -21.88 -3.71
N ALA A 159 16.27 -22.39 -3.59
CA ALA A 159 16.97 -23.06 -4.68
C ALA A 159 16.21 -24.27 -5.26
N ALA A 160 15.54 -25.05 -4.41
CA ALA A 160 14.74 -26.20 -4.85
C ALA A 160 13.50 -25.77 -5.66
N LEU A 161 12.80 -24.72 -5.21
CA LEU A 161 11.67 -24.14 -5.93
C LEU A 161 12.10 -23.51 -7.25
N ILE A 162 13.24 -22.81 -7.28
CA ILE A 162 13.79 -22.23 -8.52
C ILE A 162 14.16 -23.33 -9.53
N ALA A 163 14.68 -24.47 -9.07
CA ALA A 163 14.97 -25.59 -9.95
C ALA A 163 13.69 -26.18 -10.58
N LYS A 164 12.57 -26.14 -9.86
CA LYS A 164 11.26 -26.62 -10.33
C LYS A 164 10.52 -25.58 -11.20
N TYR A 165 10.63 -24.29 -10.86
CA TYR A 165 9.99 -23.15 -11.52
C TYR A 165 11.03 -22.09 -11.91
N PRO A 166 11.83 -22.34 -12.97
CA PRO A 166 12.92 -21.45 -13.35
C PRO A 166 12.43 -20.06 -13.82
N ASP A 167 11.23 -19.98 -14.39
CA ASP A 167 10.54 -18.76 -14.78
C ASP A 167 10.16 -17.90 -13.57
N LYS A 168 9.88 -18.51 -12.41
CA LYS A 168 9.54 -17.82 -11.16
C LYS A 168 10.76 -17.41 -10.34
N LYS A 169 11.98 -17.54 -10.88
CA LYS A 169 13.22 -17.15 -10.18
C LYS A 169 13.24 -15.68 -9.74
N SER A 170 12.77 -14.77 -10.59
CA SER A 170 12.77 -13.33 -10.24
C SER A 170 11.82 -13.06 -9.07
N LEU A 171 10.61 -13.63 -9.13
CA LEU A 171 9.60 -13.55 -8.09
C LEU A 171 10.13 -14.06 -6.74
N LEU A 172 10.73 -15.26 -6.73
CA LEU A 172 11.32 -15.87 -5.53
C LEU A 172 12.51 -15.05 -4.98
N ALA A 173 13.33 -14.47 -5.85
CA ALA A 173 14.47 -13.66 -5.42
C ALA A 173 14.05 -12.38 -4.70
N ILE A 174 12.88 -11.83 -5.05
CA ILE A 174 12.35 -10.60 -4.45
C ILE A 174 11.60 -10.94 -3.17
N ASN A 175 10.70 -11.94 -3.20
CA ASN A 175 9.66 -12.08 -2.17
C ASN A 175 9.84 -13.26 -1.21
N TYR A 176 10.74 -14.22 -1.44
CA TYR A 176 10.83 -15.41 -0.58
C TYR A 176 11.04 -15.05 0.90
N GLY A 177 10.08 -15.44 1.73
CA GLY A 177 10.04 -15.20 3.18
C GLY A 177 9.55 -13.82 3.61
N GLU A 178 9.16 -12.96 2.67
CA GLU A 178 8.66 -11.61 2.96
C GLU A 178 7.18 -11.63 3.37
N ASP A 179 6.78 -10.67 4.21
CA ASP A 179 5.37 -10.49 4.58
C ASP A 179 4.61 -9.75 3.47
N THR A 180 4.36 -10.46 2.38
CA THR A 180 3.69 -9.91 1.20
C THR A 180 2.86 -10.96 0.45
N CYS A 181 1.94 -10.47 -0.36
CA CYS A 181 1.17 -11.23 -1.33
C CYS A 181 1.35 -10.58 -2.70
N VAL A 182 1.62 -11.39 -3.71
CA VAL A 182 1.81 -10.94 -5.09
C VAL A 182 0.71 -11.53 -5.96
N ASP A 183 0.07 -10.67 -6.74
CA ASP A 183 -0.80 -11.09 -7.83
C ASP A 183 0.06 -11.43 -9.05
N GLU A 184 0.08 -12.71 -9.40
CA GLU A 184 0.79 -13.26 -10.54
C GLU A 184 -0.21 -13.69 -11.62
N GLU A 185 0.25 -13.80 -12.86
CA GLU A 185 -0.59 -14.28 -13.94
C GLU A 185 -1.25 -15.63 -13.57
N GLY A 186 -2.57 -15.61 -13.42
CA GLY A 186 -3.38 -16.77 -13.07
C GLY A 186 -3.41 -17.14 -11.59
N GLY A 187 -3.04 -16.25 -10.65
CA GLY A 187 -3.37 -16.43 -9.23
C GLY A 187 -2.48 -15.69 -8.23
N LEU A 188 -2.84 -15.80 -6.95
CA LEU A 188 -2.17 -15.12 -5.84
C LEU A 188 -1.09 -16.00 -5.19
N VAL A 189 0.06 -15.40 -4.86
CA VAL A 189 1.14 -16.07 -4.11
C VAL A 189 1.44 -15.32 -2.82
N PHE A 190 1.22 -15.98 -1.69
CA PHE A 190 1.52 -15.45 -0.37
C PHE A 190 2.90 -15.91 0.08
N PHE A 191 3.78 -14.94 0.31
CA PHE A 191 5.17 -15.19 0.69
C PHE A 191 5.39 -15.17 2.19
N ASN A 192 4.47 -14.62 2.99
CA ASN A 192 4.61 -14.69 4.43
C ASN A 192 4.62 -16.18 4.85
N PRO A 193 5.69 -16.70 5.47
CA PRO A 193 5.70 -18.09 5.89
C PRO A 193 4.50 -18.47 6.75
N ASP A 194 4.05 -17.55 7.61
CA ASP A 194 2.95 -17.79 8.53
C ASP A 194 1.57 -17.81 7.87
N SER A 195 1.41 -17.32 6.63
CA SER A 195 0.12 -17.36 5.93
C SER A 195 -0.39 -18.77 5.68
N ARG A 196 0.50 -19.79 5.72
CA ARG A 196 0.11 -21.21 5.63
C ARG A 196 -0.78 -21.66 6.80
N LYS A 197 -0.75 -20.97 7.93
CA LYS A 197 -1.59 -21.25 9.10
C LYS A 197 -3.06 -20.92 8.83
N ASP A 198 -3.32 -20.02 7.88
CA ASP A 198 -4.66 -19.57 7.49
C ASP A 198 -5.23 -20.38 6.32
N VAL A 199 -4.52 -21.40 5.84
CA VAL A 199 -4.90 -22.24 4.72
C VAL A 199 -5.22 -23.65 5.21
N VAL A 200 -6.48 -24.04 5.05
CA VAL A 200 -6.95 -25.35 5.50
C VAL A 200 -6.24 -26.46 4.73
N GLY A 201 -5.58 -27.36 5.46
CA GLY A 201 -4.81 -28.47 4.88
C GLY A 201 -3.33 -28.14 4.62
N ALA A 202 -2.88 -26.90 4.86
CA ALA A 202 -1.47 -26.50 4.75
C ALA A 202 -0.75 -26.36 6.10
N GLU A 203 -1.43 -26.59 7.22
CA GLU A 203 -0.95 -26.27 8.57
C GLU A 203 0.34 -27.03 8.94
N LYS A 204 0.49 -28.23 8.38
CA LYS A 204 1.65 -29.11 8.60
C LYS A 204 2.68 -29.05 7.47
N MET A 205 2.45 -28.25 6.43
CA MET A 205 3.42 -28.10 5.35
C MET A 205 4.63 -27.30 5.83
N SER A 206 5.79 -27.67 5.32
CA SER A 206 6.93 -26.75 5.31
C SER A 206 6.62 -25.53 4.45
N TYR A 207 7.39 -24.46 4.65
CA TYR A 207 7.21 -23.24 3.87
C TYR A 207 7.42 -23.49 2.37
N ASP A 208 8.42 -24.28 2.00
CA ASP A 208 8.70 -24.62 0.60
C ASP A 208 7.59 -25.48 -0.02
N GLU A 209 7.06 -26.46 0.71
CA GLU A 209 5.90 -27.25 0.23
C GLU A 209 4.66 -26.37 0.02
N TYR A 210 4.44 -25.40 0.91
CA TYR A 210 3.33 -24.47 0.76
C TYR A 210 3.50 -23.56 -0.46
N LEU A 211 4.69 -22.99 -0.67
CA LEU A 211 4.99 -22.23 -1.89
C LEU A 211 4.89 -23.10 -3.14
N ASP A 212 5.33 -24.35 -3.09
CA ASP A 212 5.21 -25.30 -4.19
C ASP A 212 3.75 -25.48 -4.63
N VAL A 213 2.85 -25.64 -3.66
CA VAL A 213 1.40 -25.74 -3.92
C VAL A 213 0.85 -24.45 -4.51
N GLN A 214 1.25 -23.28 -4.00
CA GLN A 214 0.81 -21.99 -4.55
C GLN A 214 1.29 -21.79 -5.99
N LEU A 215 2.58 -22.05 -6.27
CA LEU A 215 3.14 -21.92 -7.61
C LEU A 215 2.53 -22.93 -8.58
N ALA A 216 2.26 -24.15 -8.14
CA ALA A 216 1.54 -25.15 -8.93
C ALA A 216 0.08 -24.76 -9.22
N SER A 217 -0.49 -23.82 -8.45
CA SER A 217 -1.87 -23.35 -8.63
C SER A 217 -2.00 -22.23 -9.65
N LEU A 218 -0.89 -21.57 -10.01
CA LEU A 218 -0.90 -20.49 -10.99
C LEU A 218 -1.37 -21.00 -12.35
N GLY A 219 -2.28 -20.25 -12.98
CA GLY A 219 -2.87 -20.58 -14.29
C GLY A 219 -3.94 -21.68 -14.24
N HIS A 220 -4.24 -22.24 -13.06
CA HIS A 220 -5.39 -23.13 -12.89
C HIS A 220 -6.62 -22.34 -12.49
N ALA A 221 -7.79 -22.78 -12.98
CA ALA A 221 -9.06 -22.18 -12.57
C ALA A 221 -9.26 -22.30 -11.05
N TYR A 222 -9.50 -21.17 -10.40
CA TYR A 222 -9.86 -21.04 -8.99
C TYR A 222 -11.08 -20.14 -8.86
N ARG A 223 -11.71 -20.14 -7.68
CA ARG A 223 -12.87 -19.28 -7.40
C ARG A 223 -12.46 -17.82 -7.19
N SER A 224 -12.32 -17.07 -8.28
CA SER A 224 -11.85 -15.69 -8.30
C SER A 224 -12.76 -14.74 -7.54
N GLY A 225 -14.08 -14.96 -7.55
CA GLY A 225 -15.03 -14.13 -6.80
C GLY A 225 -14.83 -14.25 -5.29
N PHE A 226 -14.44 -15.43 -4.82
CA PHE A 226 -14.04 -15.62 -3.42
C PHE A 226 -12.65 -15.06 -3.15
N ALA A 227 -11.68 -15.27 -4.04
CA ALA A 227 -10.34 -14.72 -3.89
C ALA A 227 -10.34 -13.18 -3.78
N ASN A 228 -11.25 -12.50 -4.50
CA ASN A 228 -11.45 -11.06 -4.37
C ASN A 228 -11.80 -10.62 -2.94
N GLY A 229 -12.48 -11.47 -2.17
CA GLY A 229 -12.78 -11.24 -0.75
C GLY A 229 -11.58 -11.27 0.20
N ILE A 230 -10.37 -11.55 -0.29
CA ILE A 230 -9.14 -11.41 0.50
C ILE A 230 -8.73 -9.94 0.63
N PHE A 231 -8.88 -9.17 -0.44
CA PHE A 231 -8.45 -7.76 -0.49
C PHE A 231 -9.63 -6.79 -0.38
N ASN A 232 -10.83 -7.27 -0.69
CA ASN A 232 -12.05 -6.47 -0.74
C ASN A 232 -13.10 -6.98 0.25
N TYR A 233 -14.12 -6.16 0.51
CA TYR A 233 -15.20 -6.52 1.42
C TYR A 233 -16.29 -7.28 0.69
N LEU A 234 -16.58 -8.53 1.09
CA LEU A 234 -17.76 -9.25 0.63
C LEU A 234 -18.94 -8.94 1.56
N LEU A 235 -20.06 -8.55 0.96
CA LEU A 235 -21.22 -8.03 1.68
C LEU A 235 -22.32 -9.08 1.84
N GLU A 236 -22.64 -9.78 0.77
CA GLU A 236 -23.78 -10.71 0.73
C GLU A 236 -23.54 -11.84 -0.28
N PHE A 237 -24.00 -13.03 0.07
CA PHE A 237 -24.12 -14.16 -0.84
C PHE A 237 -25.58 -14.53 -1.05
N LYS A 238 -25.96 -14.87 -2.28
CA LYS A 238 -27.27 -15.47 -2.58
C LYS A 238 -27.09 -16.77 -3.34
N GLY A 239 -27.74 -17.83 -2.89
CA GLY A 239 -27.54 -19.16 -3.45
C GLY A 239 -28.82 -19.98 -3.48
N GLN A 240 -29.04 -20.73 -4.56
CA GLN A 240 -30.03 -21.81 -4.58
C GLN A 240 -29.36 -23.14 -4.23
N ILE A 241 -29.91 -23.82 -3.22
CA ILE A 241 -29.44 -25.13 -2.77
C ILE A 241 -29.78 -26.16 -3.85
N GLU A 242 -28.76 -26.77 -4.43
CA GLU A 242 -28.91 -27.86 -5.41
C GLU A 242 -29.07 -29.21 -4.71
N LYS A 243 -28.22 -29.47 -3.70
CA LYS A 243 -28.13 -30.78 -3.04
C LYS A 243 -27.95 -30.60 -1.55
N VAL A 244 -28.69 -31.39 -0.77
CA VAL A 244 -28.50 -31.53 0.69
C VAL A 244 -27.98 -32.93 0.98
N LYS A 245 -26.79 -33.02 1.54
CA LYS A 245 -26.17 -34.26 2.05
C LYS A 245 -26.17 -34.23 3.59
N PRO A 246 -25.91 -35.37 4.27
CA PRO A 246 -25.92 -35.40 5.73
C PRO A 246 -25.00 -34.37 6.41
N LYS A 247 -23.85 -34.05 5.81
CA LYS A 247 -22.84 -33.12 6.37
C LYS A 247 -22.61 -31.86 5.54
N HIS A 248 -23.10 -31.81 4.31
CA HIS A 248 -22.77 -30.73 3.39
C HIS A 248 -23.98 -30.32 2.58
N ILE A 249 -24.00 -29.07 2.15
CA ILE A 249 -24.90 -28.59 1.13
C ILE A 249 -24.11 -28.14 -0.08
N CYS A 250 -24.72 -28.22 -1.26
CA CYS A 250 -24.17 -27.72 -2.51
C CYS A 250 -25.09 -26.65 -3.05
N PHE A 251 -24.54 -25.49 -3.37
CA PHE A 251 -25.20 -24.46 -4.14
C PHE A 251 -24.88 -24.68 -5.61
N LYS A 252 -25.91 -24.62 -6.47
CA LYS A 252 -25.69 -24.73 -7.92
C LYS A 252 -24.85 -23.56 -8.41
N ARG A 253 -25.25 -22.36 -7.97
CA ARG A 253 -24.60 -21.08 -8.23
C ARG A 253 -24.73 -20.21 -6.99
N ILE A 254 -23.74 -19.39 -6.73
CA ILE A 254 -23.75 -18.34 -5.71
C ILE A 254 -23.54 -17.00 -6.42
N PHE A 255 -24.43 -16.06 -6.17
CA PHE A 255 -24.22 -14.63 -6.41
C PHE A 255 -23.37 -14.08 -5.27
N ILE A 256 -22.43 -13.21 -5.61
CA ILE A 256 -21.54 -12.51 -4.69
C ILE A 256 -21.76 -11.02 -4.91
N SER A 257 -22.01 -10.27 -3.83
CA SER A 257 -21.89 -8.82 -3.85
C SER A 257 -20.77 -8.39 -2.92
N GLY A 258 -19.95 -7.46 -3.38
CA GLY A 258 -18.83 -6.93 -2.64
C GLY A 258 -18.57 -5.46 -2.91
N MET A 259 -17.57 -4.93 -2.23
CA MET A 259 -17.15 -3.54 -2.31
C MET A 259 -15.63 -3.48 -2.29
N TYR A 260 -15.05 -2.80 -3.28
CA TYR A 260 -13.63 -2.49 -3.34
C TYR A 260 -13.24 -1.54 -2.19
N THR A 261 -11.94 -1.45 -1.89
CA THR A 261 -11.42 -0.56 -0.84
C THR A 261 -11.72 0.92 -1.09
N ASP A 262 -12.00 1.30 -2.34
CA ASP A 262 -12.39 2.66 -2.71
C ASP A 262 -13.89 2.95 -2.56
N GLY A 263 -14.68 1.96 -2.11
CA GLY A 263 -16.13 2.06 -1.92
C GLY A 263 -16.96 1.69 -3.15
N THR A 264 -16.34 1.35 -4.28
CA THR A 264 -17.05 0.92 -5.49
C THR A 264 -17.64 -0.47 -5.29
N MET A 265 -18.94 -0.63 -5.56
CA MET A 265 -19.63 -1.91 -5.50
C MET A 265 -19.25 -2.81 -6.68
N PHE A 266 -19.22 -4.12 -6.45
CA PHE A 266 -19.07 -5.11 -7.50
C PHE A 266 -19.93 -6.33 -7.24
N ASP A 267 -20.31 -6.99 -8.33
CA ASP A 267 -20.98 -8.29 -8.29
C ASP A 267 -20.12 -9.35 -8.98
N ASP A 268 -20.30 -10.61 -8.57
CA ASP A 268 -19.65 -11.79 -9.16
C ASP A 268 -20.52 -13.04 -8.96
N LYS A 269 -20.09 -14.18 -9.51
CA LYS A 269 -20.75 -15.47 -9.34
C LYS A 269 -19.79 -16.65 -9.31
N GLU A 270 -20.16 -17.66 -8.54
CA GLU A 270 -19.40 -18.91 -8.42
C GLU A 270 -20.32 -20.12 -8.59
N ASP A 271 -19.85 -21.14 -9.31
CA ASP A 271 -20.62 -22.35 -9.58
C ASP A 271 -20.23 -23.51 -8.62
N HIS A 272 -21.20 -24.38 -8.34
CA HIS A 272 -21.02 -25.65 -7.61
C HIS A 272 -20.22 -25.51 -6.29
N VAL A 273 -20.72 -24.67 -5.39
CA VAL A 273 -20.06 -24.36 -4.13
C VAL A 273 -20.56 -25.29 -3.03
N TRP A 274 -19.64 -26.04 -2.42
CA TRP A 274 -19.93 -26.92 -1.28
C TRP A 274 -19.63 -26.19 0.03
N MET A 275 -20.56 -26.30 0.98
CA MET A 275 -20.41 -25.81 2.35
C MET A 275 -20.77 -26.90 3.35
N ASP A 276 -20.27 -26.79 4.58
CA ASP A 276 -20.78 -27.58 5.69
C ASP A 276 -22.28 -27.29 5.88
N LYS A 277 -23.05 -28.32 6.27
CA LYS A 277 -24.50 -28.18 6.46
C LYS A 277 -24.85 -27.31 7.67
N SER A 278 -23.93 -27.08 8.61
CA SER A 278 -24.15 -26.28 9.80
C SER A 278 -24.70 -24.88 9.46
N GLY A 279 -25.83 -24.54 10.07
CA GLY A 279 -26.60 -23.32 9.82
C GLY A 279 -27.71 -23.48 8.77
N PHE A 280 -27.63 -24.51 7.92
CA PHE A 280 -28.60 -24.78 6.85
C PHE A 280 -29.51 -25.98 7.14
N GLU A 281 -29.64 -26.42 8.39
CA GLU A 281 -30.31 -27.67 8.75
C GLU A 281 -31.78 -27.72 8.34
N GLU A 282 -32.46 -26.56 8.37
CA GLU A 282 -33.88 -26.40 8.08
C GLU A 282 -34.20 -26.20 6.59
N TYR A 283 -33.17 -26.07 5.74
CA TYR A 283 -33.32 -25.76 4.32
C TYR A 283 -33.22 -27.00 3.43
N ASN A 284 -33.94 -26.97 2.31
CA ASN A 284 -34.07 -28.10 1.39
C ASN A 284 -33.53 -27.75 0.00
N ALA A 285 -33.28 -28.79 -0.82
CA ALA A 285 -32.95 -28.59 -2.22
C ALA A 285 -34.08 -27.81 -2.93
N GLY A 286 -33.70 -26.79 -3.70
CA GLY A 286 -34.59 -25.84 -4.36
C GLY A 286 -34.77 -24.52 -3.62
N ASP A 287 -34.49 -24.47 -2.30
CA ASP A 287 -34.57 -23.23 -1.54
C ASP A 287 -33.49 -22.24 -1.98
N SER A 288 -33.89 -20.97 -2.14
CA SER A 288 -32.98 -19.85 -2.35
C SER A 288 -32.78 -19.13 -1.03
N VAL A 289 -31.53 -18.79 -0.71
CA VAL A 289 -31.16 -18.14 0.55
C VAL A 289 -30.21 -16.97 0.31
N SER A 290 -30.36 -15.92 1.11
CA SER A 290 -29.34 -14.89 1.33
C SER A 290 -28.61 -15.17 2.64
N PHE A 291 -27.30 -14.95 2.68
CA PHE A 291 -26.48 -15.14 3.87
C PHE A 291 -25.14 -14.39 3.78
N GLY A 292 -24.53 -14.14 4.94
CA GLY A 292 -23.10 -13.79 5.05
C GLY A 292 -22.25 -15.03 5.29
N ALA A 293 -20.99 -15.04 4.88
CA ALA A 293 -20.05 -16.14 5.15
C ALA A 293 -18.60 -15.66 5.12
N GLU A 294 -17.71 -16.43 5.72
CA GLU A 294 -16.27 -16.21 5.64
C GLU A 294 -15.68 -16.93 4.43
N VAL A 295 -14.90 -16.22 3.62
CA VAL A 295 -14.02 -16.85 2.63
C VAL A 295 -12.81 -17.45 3.34
N TYR A 296 -12.42 -18.66 2.94
CA TYR A 296 -11.19 -19.28 3.38
C TYR A 296 -10.46 -19.97 2.22
N ARG A 297 -9.14 -20.07 2.36
CA ARG A 297 -8.26 -20.79 1.43
C ARG A 297 -8.11 -22.22 1.92
N TYR A 298 -8.03 -23.18 0.98
CA TYR A 298 -7.75 -24.56 1.31
C TYR A 298 -6.92 -25.25 0.23
N VAL A 299 -6.25 -26.34 0.62
CA VAL A 299 -5.54 -27.21 -0.32
C VAL A 299 -6.50 -28.24 -0.89
N LYS A 300 -6.86 -28.09 -2.16
CA LYS A 300 -7.61 -29.08 -2.94
C LYS A 300 -6.69 -30.25 -3.28
N THR A 301 -7.16 -31.49 -3.11
CA THR A 301 -6.34 -32.71 -3.25
C THR A 301 -6.77 -33.64 -4.39
N GLY A 302 -7.79 -33.27 -5.17
CA GLY A 302 -8.38 -34.14 -6.19
C GLY A 302 -7.49 -34.41 -7.42
N ASN A 303 -6.82 -33.38 -7.94
CA ASN A 303 -5.95 -33.46 -9.13
C ASN A 303 -4.60 -32.81 -8.82
N GLY A 304 -3.87 -33.36 -7.86
CA GLY A 304 -2.71 -32.69 -7.26
C GLY A 304 -3.12 -31.71 -6.16
N LYS A 305 -2.13 -31.21 -5.42
CA LYS A 305 -2.34 -30.18 -4.39
C LYS A 305 -2.37 -28.81 -5.04
N LEU A 306 -3.52 -28.14 -4.99
CA LEU A 306 -3.70 -26.77 -5.48
C LEU A 306 -4.41 -25.92 -4.42
N ILE A 307 -4.23 -24.61 -4.46
CA ILE A 307 -5.00 -23.65 -3.67
C ILE A 307 -6.35 -23.42 -4.34
N ASP A 308 -7.41 -23.42 -3.55
CA ASP A 308 -8.74 -23.02 -3.96
C ASP A 308 -9.42 -22.30 -2.78
N TYR A 309 -10.58 -21.73 -3.03
CA TYR A 309 -11.31 -20.86 -2.12
C TYR A 309 -12.71 -21.44 -1.88
N GLY A 310 -13.21 -21.26 -0.66
CA GLY A 310 -14.54 -21.70 -0.27
C GLY A 310 -15.16 -20.80 0.78
N LEU A 311 -16.41 -21.11 1.13
CA LEU A 311 -17.17 -20.40 2.15
C LEU A 311 -17.35 -21.27 3.40
N ARG A 312 -17.28 -20.66 4.58
CA ARG A 312 -17.54 -21.30 5.88
C ARG A 312 -18.28 -20.34 6.82
N ASN A 313 -18.73 -20.87 7.95
CA ASN A 313 -19.34 -20.09 9.02
C ASN A 313 -20.47 -19.17 8.52
N PRO A 314 -21.54 -19.74 7.92
CA PRO A 314 -22.62 -18.93 7.40
C PRO A 314 -23.35 -18.19 8.54
N THR A 315 -23.81 -16.98 8.26
CA THR A 315 -24.50 -16.10 9.23
C THR A 315 -25.70 -15.42 8.59
N GLY A 316 -26.70 -15.09 9.42
CA GLY A 316 -27.86 -14.31 8.98
C GLY A 316 -28.66 -14.95 7.83
N ILE A 317 -28.71 -16.29 7.77
CA ILE A 317 -29.32 -17.02 6.66
C ILE A 317 -30.82 -16.72 6.61
N GLN A 318 -31.29 -16.25 5.46
CA GLN A 318 -32.70 -15.91 5.21
C GLN A 318 -33.16 -16.59 3.93
N LYS A 319 -34.30 -17.26 3.98
CA LYS A 319 -34.97 -17.75 2.76
C LYS A 319 -35.46 -16.56 1.93
N ILE A 320 -35.17 -16.57 0.65
CA ILE A 320 -35.55 -15.54 -0.32
C ILE A 320 -36.32 -16.17 -1.49
N GLU A 321 -36.95 -15.32 -2.29
CA GLU A 321 -37.45 -15.70 -3.60
C GLU A 321 -36.29 -15.95 -4.58
N ALA A 322 -36.60 -16.15 -5.87
CA ALA A 322 -35.57 -16.24 -6.89
C ALA A 322 -34.71 -14.96 -6.92
N TYR A 323 -33.42 -15.12 -7.14
CA TYR A 323 -32.46 -14.04 -7.33
C TYR A 323 -31.86 -14.11 -8.73
N GLU A 324 -31.38 -12.98 -9.21
CA GLU A 324 -30.72 -12.86 -10.51
C GLU A 324 -29.21 -12.99 -10.35
N LEU A 325 -28.57 -13.62 -11.33
CA LEU A 325 -27.12 -13.71 -11.41
C LEU A 325 -26.64 -12.72 -12.47
N PRO A 326 -25.48 -12.06 -12.27
CA PRO A 326 -24.89 -11.24 -13.30
C PRO A 326 -24.57 -12.12 -14.52
N SER A 327 -24.91 -11.62 -15.70
CA SER A 327 -24.49 -12.19 -16.98
C SER A 327 -22.98 -12.00 -17.18
N ASP A 328 -22.38 -12.83 -18.04
CA ASP A 328 -20.95 -12.67 -18.36
C ASP A 328 -20.67 -11.29 -18.99
N ASP A 329 -21.61 -10.77 -19.77
CA ASP A 329 -21.53 -9.42 -20.35
C ASP A 329 -21.54 -8.31 -19.28
N GLU A 330 -22.31 -8.46 -18.20
CA GLU A 330 -22.32 -7.51 -17.08
C GLU A 330 -20.99 -7.54 -16.32
N LEU A 331 -20.43 -8.74 -16.10
CA LEU A 331 -19.13 -8.91 -15.44
C LEU A 331 -17.99 -8.32 -16.29
N ILE A 332 -17.97 -8.59 -17.60
CA ILE A 332 -17.01 -7.98 -18.52
C ILE A 332 -17.16 -6.45 -18.53
N MET A 333 -18.40 -5.94 -18.53
CA MET A 333 -18.61 -4.49 -18.48
C MET A 333 -18.07 -3.89 -17.18
N GLN A 334 -18.30 -4.53 -16.03
CA GLN A 334 -17.74 -4.11 -14.75
C GLN A 334 -16.20 -4.06 -14.77
N GLU A 335 -15.55 -5.08 -15.33
CA GLU A 335 -14.10 -5.13 -15.49
C GLU A 335 -13.58 -4.00 -16.41
N VAL A 336 -14.27 -3.77 -17.54
CA VAL A 336 -13.97 -2.64 -18.44
C VAL A 336 -14.06 -1.31 -17.71
N GLU A 337 -15.05 -1.13 -16.83
CA GLU A 337 -15.18 0.10 -16.05
C GLU A 337 -14.01 0.31 -15.09
N GLN A 338 -13.53 -0.74 -14.44
CA GLN A 338 -12.35 -0.68 -13.57
C GLN A 338 -11.10 -0.34 -14.37
N LEU A 339 -10.84 -1.07 -15.46
CA LEU A 339 -9.67 -0.84 -16.32
C LEU A 339 -9.60 0.59 -16.86
N ILE A 340 -10.74 1.16 -17.26
CA ILE A 340 -10.80 2.57 -17.72
C ILE A 340 -10.41 3.53 -16.59
N CYS A 341 -10.86 3.28 -15.37
CA CYS A 341 -10.53 4.13 -14.23
C CYS A 341 -9.05 4.01 -13.83
N GLU A 342 -8.50 2.80 -13.80
CA GLU A 342 -7.11 2.52 -13.43
C GLU A 342 -6.11 3.10 -14.44
N THR A 343 -6.39 2.95 -15.74
CA THR A 343 -5.52 3.44 -16.83
C THR A 343 -5.77 4.89 -17.21
N CYS A 344 -6.71 5.57 -16.53
CA CYS A 344 -7.03 6.96 -16.81
C CYS A 344 -5.85 7.87 -16.46
N PHE A 345 -5.48 8.80 -17.36
CA PHE A 345 -4.45 9.80 -17.08
C PHE A 345 -4.79 10.76 -15.92
N LEU A 346 -6.06 10.75 -15.46
CA LEU A 346 -6.55 11.52 -14.31
C LEU A 346 -6.68 10.67 -13.04
N SER A 347 -6.31 9.38 -13.05
CA SER A 347 -6.56 8.44 -11.95
C SER A 347 -6.05 8.95 -10.60
N GLU A 348 -4.84 9.53 -10.57
CA GLU A 348 -4.21 10.13 -9.38
C GLU A 348 -4.96 11.33 -8.79
N GLN A 349 -5.78 12.00 -9.58
CA GLN A 349 -6.56 13.19 -9.18
C GLN A 349 -8.07 12.90 -9.14
N CYS A 350 -8.46 11.67 -9.48
CA CYS A 350 -9.84 11.25 -9.59
C CYS A 350 -10.30 10.68 -8.24
N ASN A 351 -11.30 11.32 -7.63
CA ASN A 351 -11.90 10.82 -6.40
C ASN A 351 -12.81 9.59 -6.61
N ARG A 352 -12.84 9.02 -7.83
CA ARG A 352 -13.66 7.89 -8.30
C ARG A 352 -15.19 8.04 -8.14
N ASN A 353 -15.66 9.10 -7.49
CA ASN A 353 -17.07 9.39 -7.26
C ASN A 353 -17.76 10.04 -8.47
N TYR A 354 -17.06 10.94 -9.18
CA TYR A 354 -17.60 11.59 -10.37
C TYR A 354 -16.59 11.61 -11.51
N CYS A 355 -16.95 10.99 -12.64
CA CYS A 355 -16.07 10.91 -13.80
C CYS A 355 -16.08 12.22 -14.60
N THR A 356 -14.90 12.83 -14.76
CA THR A 356 -14.70 14.08 -15.52
C THR A 356 -14.43 13.85 -17.01
N MET A 357 -14.25 12.60 -17.44
CA MET A 357 -14.09 12.24 -18.85
C MET A 357 -15.36 12.57 -19.62
N ASP A 358 -15.21 13.11 -20.84
CA ASP A 358 -16.35 13.34 -21.73
C ASP A 358 -17.22 12.07 -21.86
N PRO A 359 -18.54 12.13 -21.58
CA PRO A 359 -19.39 10.95 -21.53
C PRO A 359 -19.44 10.16 -22.85
N LYS A 360 -19.32 10.84 -24.00
CA LYS A 360 -19.34 10.17 -25.31
C LYS A 360 -18.03 9.40 -25.53
N LYS A 361 -16.88 10.01 -25.19
CA LYS A 361 -15.58 9.34 -25.22
C LYS A 361 -15.54 8.13 -24.29
N LYS A 362 -16.01 8.28 -23.05
CA LYS A 362 -16.08 7.17 -22.08
C LYS A 362 -16.93 6.01 -22.63
N ARG A 363 -18.10 6.32 -23.20
CA ARG A 363 -18.99 5.30 -23.77
C ARG A 363 -18.36 4.55 -24.94
N LEU A 364 -17.68 5.25 -25.86
CA LEU A 364 -16.99 4.62 -26.98
C LEU A 364 -15.86 3.71 -26.49
N LEU A 365 -15.04 4.20 -25.55
CA LEU A 365 -13.96 3.42 -24.96
C LEU A 365 -14.48 2.14 -24.27
N LYS A 366 -15.56 2.25 -23.49
CA LYS A 366 -16.24 1.08 -22.89
C LYS A 366 -16.63 0.05 -23.95
N GLN A 367 -17.24 0.49 -25.05
CA GLN A 367 -17.69 -0.41 -26.12
C GLN A 367 -16.53 -1.08 -26.85
N GLU A 368 -15.44 -0.35 -27.10
CA GLU A 368 -14.25 -0.89 -27.76
C GLU A 368 -13.57 -1.94 -26.87
N MET A 369 -13.30 -1.62 -25.61
CA MET A 369 -12.68 -2.54 -24.66
C MET A 369 -13.54 -3.78 -24.40
N PHE A 370 -14.85 -3.60 -24.20
CA PHE A 370 -15.79 -4.71 -24.05
C PHE A 370 -15.72 -5.71 -25.21
N ARG A 371 -15.68 -5.21 -26.46
CA ARG A 371 -15.58 -6.07 -27.65
C ARG A 371 -14.27 -6.83 -27.70
N VAL A 372 -13.16 -6.21 -27.30
CA VAL A 372 -11.84 -6.85 -27.27
C VAL A 372 -11.80 -7.97 -26.24
N ILE A 373 -12.22 -7.68 -25.01
CA ILE A 373 -12.21 -8.66 -23.90
C ILE A 373 -13.17 -9.81 -24.22
N LYS A 374 -14.41 -9.52 -24.62
CA LYS A 374 -15.38 -10.55 -24.99
C LYS A 374 -14.86 -11.47 -26.09
N ALA A 375 -14.21 -10.92 -27.12
CA ALA A 375 -13.61 -11.71 -28.19
C ALA A 375 -12.41 -12.56 -27.75
N GLN A 376 -11.74 -12.22 -26.64
CA GLN A 376 -10.70 -13.06 -26.02
C GLN A 376 -11.34 -14.18 -25.19
N THR A 377 -12.29 -13.86 -24.33
CA THR A 377 -13.02 -14.83 -23.48
C THR A 377 -13.73 -15.90 -24.32
N ASP A 378 -14.35 -15.50 -25.44
CA ASP A 378 -15.01 -16.42 -26.38
C ASP A 378 -14.04 -17.41 -27.04
N LYS A 379 -12.76 -17.02 -27.21
CA LYS A 379 -11.72 -17.91 -27.77
C LYS A 379 -11.20 -18.90 -26.74
N GLU A 380 -11.05 -18.47 -25.49
CA GLU A 380 -10.60 -19.33 -24.39
C GLU A 380 -11.64 -20.40 -24.04
N THR A 381 -12.93 -20.08 -24.19
CA THR A 381 -14.04 -21.03 -23.93
C THR A 381 -14.20 -22.10 -25.04
N GLN A 382 -13.50 -21.97 -26.17
CA GLN A 382 -13.56 -22.90 -27.31
C GLN A 382 -12.41 -23.92 -27.36
N VAL A 383 -11.46 -23.84 -26.42
CA VAL A 383 -10.31 -24.75 -26.26
C VAL A 383 -10.58 -25.69 -25.09
#